data_AF-A0A553DAW9-F1
#
_entry.id   AF-A0A553DAW9-F1
#
_cell.length_a   1.000
_cell.length_b   1.000
_cell.length_c   1.000
_cell.angle_alpha   90.00
_cell.angle_beta   90.00
_cell.angle_gamma   90.00
#
_symmetry.space_group_name_H-M   'P 1'
#
loop_
_entity.id
_entity.type
_entity.pdbx_description
1 polymer ?
#
loop_
_entity_poly.entity_id
_entity_poly.type
_entity_poly.pdbx_seq_one_letter_code
_entity_poly.pdbx_strand_id
1 'polypeptide(L)' 'MQKVLVVNISSKIGSGSSNIKNIEFELTELNQHLSDGWYISKYDIVTTQNTTNFSIVYQLSK' A
#
# COMPACT_ATOMS: atom_id res chain seq x y z
N MET A 1 -14.91 11.86 -9.83
CA MET A 1 -14.11 11.05 -10.78
C MET A 1 -13.39 9.95 -10.00
N GLN A 2 -13.16 8.76 -10.58
CA GLN A 2 -12.49 7.65 -9.89
C GLN A 2 -11.19 7.22 -10.59
N LYS A 3 -10.18 6.87 -9.78
CA LYS A 3 -8.89 6.31 -10.22
C LYS A 3 -8.49 5.14 -9.33
N VAL A 4 -7.63 4.28 -9.87
CA VAL A 4 -7.03 3.16 -9.12
C VAL A 4 -5.51 3.32 -9.15
N LEU A 5 -4.90 3.21 -7.98
CA LEU A 5 -3.45 3.16 -7.82
C LEU A 5 -3.07 1.78 -7.31
N VAL A 6 -2.15 1.09 -8.00
CA VAL A 6 -1.66 -0.22 -7.60
C VAL A 6 -0.19 -0.09 -7.23
N VAL A 7 0.15 -0.43 -5.99
CA VAL A 7 1.51 -0.44 -5.48
C VAL A 7 1.94 -1.89 -5.32
N ASN A 8 2.95 -2.30 -6.09
CA ASN A 8 3.52 -3.65 -6.00
C ASN A 8 4.72 -3.64 -5.05
N ILE A 9 4.67 -4.49 -4.04
CA ILE A 9 5.70 -4.58 -3.01
C ILE A 9 6.34 -5.96 -3.09
N SER A 10 7.66 -5.95 -3.32
CA SER A 10 8.48 -7.15 -3.33
C SER A 10 9.51 -7.07 -2.22
N SER A 11 9.35 -7.91 -1.20
CA SER A 11 10.29 -8.07 -0.11
C SER A 11 11.32 -9.13 -0.46
N LYS A 12 12.61 -8.77 -0.42
CA LYS A 12 13.71 -9.73 -0.49
C LYS A 12 14.12 -10.07 0.94
N ILE A 13 13.98 -11.33 1.33
CA ILE A 13 14.52 -11.83 2.60
C ILE A 13 16.05 -11.87 2.44
N GLY A 14 16.73 -10.83 2.89
CA GLY A 14 18.19 -10.85 3.06
C GLY A 14 18.56 -11.75 4.24
N SER A 15 19.70 -12.42 4.17
CA SER A 15 20.24 -13.34 5.20
C SER A 15 20.72 -12.63 6.48
N GLY A 16 19.99 -11.59 6.92
CA GLY A 16 20.30 -10.80 8.10
C GLY A 16 19.05 -10.58 8.93
N SER A 17 19.03 -11.21 10.11
CA SER A 17 18.30 -10.85 11.34
C SER A 17 16.88 -10.28 11.23
N SER A 18 15.97 -10.96 11.95
CA SER A 18 14.53 -10.77 12.10
C SER A 18 14.03 -9.37 12.52
N ASN A 19 14.22 -8.35 11.69
CA ASN A 19 13.53 -7.07 11.84
C ASN A 19 12.42 -6.95 10.80
N ILE A 20 11.33 -7.70 11.00
CA ILE A 20 10.06 -7.44 10.30
C ILE A 20 9.60 -6.06 10.77
N LYS A 21 9.88 -5.03 9.98
CA LYS A 21 9.32 -3.69 10.21
C LYS A 21 7.88 -3.72 9.72
N ASN A 22 6.94 -3.95 10.63
CA ASN A 22 5.55 -3.61 10.37
C ASN A 22 5.48 -2.08 10.28
N ILE A 23 5.23 -1.58 9.08
CA ILE A 23 4.89 -0.19 8.87
C ILE A 23 3.39 -0.16 8.61
N GLU A 24 2.64 0.15 9.66
CA GLU A 24 1.21 0.45 9.55
C GLU A 24 1.07 1.93 9.28
N PHE A 25 0.40 2.28 8.19
CA PHE A 25 0.10 3.68 7.85
C PHE A 25 -1.40 3.90 8.02
N GLU A 26 -1.77 4.98 8.70
CA GLU A 26 -3.17 5.40 8.72
C GLU A 26 -3.52 6.07 7.38
N LEU A 27 -4.72 5.77 6.84
CA LEU A 27 -5.17 6.36 5.57
C LEU A 27 -5.23 7.89 5.61
N THR A 28 -5.50 8.45 6.79
CA THR A 28 -5.49 9.88 7.09
C THR A 28 -4.14 10.53 6.80
N GLU A 29 -3.04 9.84 7.10
CA GLU A 29 -1.67 10.30 6.83
C GLU A 29 -1.35 10.19 5.33
N LEU A 30 -1.67 9.06 4.70
CA LEU A 30 -1.46 8.85 3.26
C LEU A 30 -2.20 9.89 2.39
N ASN A 31 -3.41 10.28 2.79
CA ASN A 31 -4.19 11.29 2.08
C ASN A 31 -3.53 12.67 2.05
N GLN A 32 -2.66 13.00 3.00
CA GLN A 32 -1.92 14.28 3.01
C GLN A 32 -0.92 14.40 1.86
N HIS A 33 -0.53 13.27 1.26
CA HIS A 33 0.40 13.22 0.14
C HIS A 33 -0.29 13.20 -1.23
N LEU A 34 -1.63 13.25 -1.27
CA LEU A 34 -2.38 13.32 -2.52
C LEU A 34 -2.54 14.75 -3.01
N SER A 35 -2.69 14.91 -4.32
CA SER A 35 -2.99 16.20 -4.93
C SER A 35 -4.36 16.72 -4.48
N ASP A 36 -4.54 18.04 -4.42
CA ASP A 36 -5.77 18.69 -3.95
C ASP A 36 -7.06 18.07 -4.53
N GLY A 37 -7.97 17.76 -3.61
CA GLY A 37 -9.29 17.20 -3.89
C GLY A 37 -9.31 15.69 -4.12
N TRP A 38 -8.17 14.99 -4.10
CA TRP A 38 -8.14 13.52 -4.15
C TRP A 38 -8.07 12.94 -2.74
N TYR A 39 -8.78 11.84 -2.52
CA TYR A 39 -8.69 11.04 -1.29
C TYR A 39 -8.80 9.54 -1.60
N ILE A 40 -8.16 8.72 -0.77
CA ILE A 40 -8.30 7.27 -0.76
C ILE A 40 -9.64 6.94 -0.10
N SER A 41 -10.58 6.40 -0.87
CA SER A 41 -11.90 5.98 -0.36
C SER A 41 -11.90 4.53 0.11
N LYS A 42 -11.00 3.70 -0.44
CA LYS A 42 -10.87 2.28 -0.11
C LYS A 42 -9.46 1.80 -0.42
N TYR A 43 -8.99 0.80 0.32
CA TYR A 43 -7.83 0.01 -0.08
C TYR A 43 -8.08 -1.49 0.12
N ASP A 44 -7.39 -2.32 -0.64
CA ASP A 44 -7.35 -3.77 -0.49
C ASP A 44 -5.89 -4.27 -0.66
N ILE A 45 -5.50 -5.27 0.12
CA ILE A 45 -4.19 -5.92 0.00
C ILE A 45 -4.39 -7.25 -0.72
N VAL A 46 -3.70 -7.42 -1.84
CA VAL A 46 -3.73 -8.63 -2.66
C VAL A 46 -2.40 -9.35 -2.48
N THR A 47 -2.43 -10.47 -1.75
CA THR A 47 -1.26 -11.32 -1.57
C THR A 47 -1.27 -12.45 -2.59
N THR A 48 -0.09 -12.77 -3.13
CA THR A 48 0.11 -14.05 -3.82
C THR A 48 0.55 -15.09 -2.80
N GLN A 49 0.42 -16.40 -3.10
CA GLN A 49 0.73 -17.49 -2.15
C GLN A 49 2.17 -17.44 -1.55
N ASN A 50 3.05 -16.60 -2.11
CA ASN A 50 4.35 -16.28 -1.56
C ASN A 50 4.27 -14.99 -0.72
N THR A 51 4.52 -15.11 0.59
CA THR A 51 4.50 -14.02 1.59
C THR A 51 5.48 -12.88 1.32
N THR A 52 6.35 -13.02 0.32
CA THR A 52 7.35 -12.02 -0.07
C THR A 52 6.84 -11.01 -1.10
N ASN A 53 5.72 -11.28 -1.79
CA ASN A 53 5.17 -10.38 -2.80
C ASN A 53 3.69 -10.13 -2.57
N PHE A 54 3.33 -8.85 -2.43
CA PHE A 54 1.95 -8.41 -2.33
C PHE A 54 1.74 -7.08 -3.04
N SER A 55 0.50 -6.81 -3.40
CA SER A 55 0.09 -5.55 -3.99
C SER A 55 -0.89 -4.85 -3.05
N ILE A 56 -0.81 -3.53 -2.95
CA ILE A 56 -1.84 -2.70 -2.32
C ILE A 56 -2.58 -1.96 -3.43
N VAL A 57 -3.90 -2.11 -3.46
CA VAL A 57 -4.79 -1.46 -4.41
C VAL A 57 -5.52 -0.34 -3.69
N TYR A 58 -5.33 0.89 -4.13
CA TYR A 58 -6.03 2.07 -3.60
C TYR A 58 -7.07 2.57 -4.59
N GLN A 59 -8.29 2.81 -4.11
CA GLN A 59 -9.32 3.52 -4.85
C GLN A 59 -9.30 4.99 -4.48
N LEU A 60 -9.06 5.83 -5.47
CA LEU A 60 -8.95 7.28 -5.34
C LEU A 60 -10.22 7.92 -5.89
N SER A 61 -10.80 8.83 -5.11
CA SER A 61 -11.98 9.60 -5.48
C SER A 61 -11.68 11.09 -5.41
N LYS A 62 -12.32 11.86 -6.31
CA LYS A 62 -12.31 13.32 -6.36
C LYS A 62 -13.68 13.85 -6.71
#